data_AF-A0A3R7SS17-F1
#
_entry.id   AF-A0A3R7SS17-F1
#
_cell.length_a   1.000
_cell.length_b   1.000
_cell.length_c   1.000
_cell.angle_alpha   90.00
_cell.angle_beta   90.00
_cell.angle_gamma   90.00
#
_symmetry.space_group_name_H-M   'P 1'
#
loop_
_entity.id
_entity.type
_entity.pdbx_description
1 polymer ?
#
loop_
_entity_poly.entity_id
_entity_poly.type
_entity_poly.pdbx_seq_one_letter_code
_entity_poly.pdbx_strand_id
1 'polypeptide(L)'
;MSLLNDWCDDWEVFYARQLDNQFRKITRVFGNREANELWSELQLKIPSFFANVHVKPSLLHGDLYYGNTAETIDGPVMFDPGSLYGHHEFDCVISTTCGSFSSEVWKEYYERLH
;
A
#
# COMPACT_ATOMS: atom_id res chain seq x y z
N MET A 1 0.71 -8.71 -9.15
CA MET A 1 0.67 -7.29 -9.59
C MET A 1 2.11 -6.78 -9.68
N SER A 2 2.65 -6.37 -10.85
CA SER A 2 4.04 -5.89 -10.88
C SER A 2 4.14 -4.45 -10.36
N LEU A 3 4.97 -4.25 -9.33
CA LEU A 3 5.32 -2.94 -8.77
C LEU A 3 6.52 -2.35 -9.50
N LEU A 4 6.58 -1.02 -9.58
CA LEU A 4 7.75 -0.27 -10.07
C LEU A 4 8.64 0.10 -8.88
N ASN A 5 9.47 -0.84 -8.43
CA ASN A 5 10.24 -0.75 -7.18
C ASN A 5 11.60 -0.03 -7.31
N ASP A 6 11.80 0.79 -8.35
CA ASP A 6 12.99 1.63 -8.45
C ASP A 6 13.08 2.59 -7.25
N TRP A 7 14.28 2.79 -6.71
CA TRP A 7 14.51 3.68 -5.58
C TRP A 7 13.97 5.08 -5.85
N CYS A 8 13.39 5.68 -4.80
CA CYS A 8 12.81 7.01 -4.83
C CYS A 8 12.87 7.57 -3.41
N ASP A 9 13.41 8.78 -3.27
CA ASP A 9 13.59 9.41 -1.96
C ASP A 9 12.27 9.94 -1.38
N ASP A 10 11.30 10.25 -2.24
CA ASP A 10 10.01 10.82 -1.89
C ASP A 10 8.88 9.78 -1.98
N TRP A 11 8.27 9.45 -0.83
CA TRP A 11 7.17 8.48 -0.78
C TRP A 11 5.99 8.86 -1.67
N GLU A 12 5.61 10.14 -1.71
CA GLU A 12 4.48 10.62 -2.51
C GLU A 12 4.69 10.38 -4.00
N VAL A 13 5.93 10.58 -4.49
CA VAL A 13 6.32 10.34 -5.87
C VAL A 13 6.30 8.84 -6.18
N PHE A 14 6.86 8.03 -5.27
CA PHE A 14 6.83 6.58 -5.40
C PHE A 14 5.38 6.05 -5.45
N TYR A 15 4.53 6.49 -4.53
CA TYR A 15 3.14 6.04 -4.41
C TYR A 15 2.31 6.47 -5.63
N ALA A 16 2.42 7.73 -6.07
CA ALA A 16 1.76 8.22 -7.28
C ALA A 16 2.19 7.44 -8.53
N ARG A 17 3.47 7.09 -8.64
CA ARG A 17 4.00 6.26 -9.74
C ARG A 17 3.39 4.86 -9.74
N GLN A 18 3.19 4.25 -8.57
CA GLN A 18 2.54 2.93 -8.50
C GLN A 18 1.09 2.99 -8.96
N LEU A 19 0.34 3.98 -8.48
CA LEU A 19 -1.05 4.18 -8.88
C LEU A 19 -1.17 4.46 -10.39
N ASP A 20 -0.30 5.30 -10.94
CA ASP A 20 -0.27 5.58 -12.40
C ASP A 20 -0.02 4.31 -13.21
N ASN A 21 0.91 3.47 -12.77
CA ASN A 21 1.19 2.19 -13.42
C ASN A 21 -0.03 1.26 -13.42
N GLN A 22 -0.74 1.13 -12.30
CA GLN A 22 -1.97 0.32 -12.24
C GLN A 22 -3.07 0.93 -13.11
N PHE A 23 -3.26 2.24 -13.03
CA PHE A 23 -4.28 2.95 -13.77
C PHE A 23 -4.07 2.78 -15.29
N ARG A 24 -2.84 2.98 -15.79
CA ARG A 24 -2.48 2.73 -17.20
C ARG A 24 -2.73 1.30 -17.65
N LYS A 25 -2.49 0.31 -16.78
CA LYS A 25 -2.76 -1.11 -17.10
C LYS A 25 -4.26 -1.33 -17.29
N ILE A 26 -5.10 -0.77 -16.41
CA ILE A 26 -6.56 -0.86 -16.49
C ILE A 26 -7.08 -0.13 -17.74
N THR A 27 -6.64 1.09 -17.99
CA THR A 27 -7.16 1.90 -19.11
C THR A 27 -6.74 1.39 -20.47
N ARG A 28 -5.60 0.70 -20.58
CA ARG A 28 -5.22 -0.03 -21.81
C ARG A 28 -6.19 -1.16 -22.17
N VAL A 29 -6.85 -1.77 -21.18
CA VAL A 29 -7.77 -2.89 -21.39
C VAL A 29 -9.20 -2.40 -21.57
N PHE A 30 -9.65 -1.46 -20.74
CA PHE A 30 -11.05 -1.05 -20.67
C PHE A 30 -11.38 0.30 -21.33
N GLY A 31 -10.39 1.18 -21.53
CA GLY A 31 -10.54 2.42 -22.31
C GLY A 31 -11.65 3.38 -21.86
N ASN A 32 -11.61 3.86 -20.61
CA ASN A 32 -12.60 4.82 -20.07
C ASN A 32 -12.06 6.26 -20.05
N ARG A 33 -12.71 7.19 -20.78
CA ARG A 33 -12.32 8.61 -20.86
C ARG A 33 -12.52 9.36 -19.54
N GLU A 34 -13.66 9.18 -18.89
CA GLU A 34 -13.98 9.85 -17.61
C GLU A 34 -12.97 9.43 -16.53
N ALA A 35 -12.62 8.14 -16.48
CA ALA A 35 -11.60 7.67 -15.55
C ALA A 35 -10.25 8.38 -15.77
N ASN A 36 -9.84 8.61 -17.03
CA ASN A 36 -8.58 9.30 -17.33
C ASN A 36 -8.60 10.77 -16.87
N GLU A 37 -9.75 11.44 -17.05
CA GLU A 37 -9.95 12.82 -16.60
C GLU A 37 -9.86 12.91 -15.07
N LEU A 38 -10.60 12.03 -14.36
CA LEU A 38 -10.56 11.95 -12.89
C LEU A 38 -9.18 11.55 -12.35
N TRP A 39 -8.45 10.66 -13.03
CA TRP A 39 -7.09 10.31 -12.66
C TRP A 39 -6.15 11.51 -12.74
N SER A 40 -6.26 12.30 -13.81
CA SER A 40 -5.45 13.50 -14.01
C SER A 40 -5.71 14.54 -12.89
N GLU A 41 -6.96 14.70 -12.48
CA GLU A 41 -7.32 15.56 -11.34
C GLU A 41 -6.79 15.03 -10.00
N LEU A 42 -6.86 13.71 -9.79
CA LEU A 42 -6.39 13.08 -8.56
C LEU A 42 -4.87 13.21 -8.40
N GLN A 43 -4.11 13.01 -9.47
CA GLN A 43 -2.64 13.14 -9.45
C GLN A 43 -2.18 14.49 -8.89
N LEU A 44 -2.88 15.58 -9.22
CA LEU A 44 -2.59 16.91 -8.71
C LEU A 44 -2.88 17.08 -7.22
N LYS A 45 -3.77 16.25 -6.66
CA LYS A 45 -4.15 16.28 -5.24
C LYS A 45 -3.30 15.37 -4.36
N ILE A 46 -2.63 14.36 -4.92
CA ILE A 46 -1.84 13.38 -4.16
C ILE A 46 -0.89 14.04 -3.14
N PRO A 47 -0.06 15.05 -3.49
CA PRO A 47 0.87 15.66 -2.54
C PRO A 47 0.17 16.29 -1.32
N SER A 48 -1.06 16.80 -1.50
CA SER A 48 -1.80 17.44 -0.41
C SER A 48 -2.24 16.44 0.68
N PHE A 49 -2.39 15.16 0.36
CA PHE A 49 -2.67 14.12 1.36
C PHE A 49 -1.46 13.82 2.24
N PHE A 50 -0.24 14.16 1.80
CA PHE A 50 1.01 13.89 2.52
C PHE A 50 1.68 15.15 3.09
N ALA A 51 1.11 16.33 2.89
CA ALA A 51 1.74 17.62 3.24
C ALA A 51 2.21 17.77 4.70
N ASN A 52 1.60 17.03 5.63
CA ASN A 52 1.98 17.03 7.06
C ASN A 52 2.31 15.62 7.58
N VAL A 53 2.64 14.69 6.68
CA VAL A 53 2.95 13.30 7.03
C VAL A 53 4.44 13.08 6.86
N HIS A 54 5.14 12.77 7.95
CA HIS A 54 6.54 12.35 7.87
C HIS A 54 6.61 10.84 7.63
N VAL A 55 7.05 10.45 6.43
CA VAL A 55 7.13 9.04 6.05
C VAL A 55 8.50 8.48 6.41
N LYS A 56 8.53 7.57 7.39
CA LYS A 56 9.70 6.73 7.68
C LYS A 56 9.59 5.45 6.84
N PRO A 57 10.57 5.15 5.96
CA PRO A 57 10.52 3.92 5.17
C PRO A 57 10.56 2.68 6.06
N SER A 58 9.54 1.85 5.94
CA SER A 58 9.42 0.55 6.61
C SER A 58 9.49 -0.57 5.59
N LEU A 59 10.05 -1.72 5.96
CA LEU A 59 9.94 -2.93 5.16
C LEU A 59 8.50 -3.45 5.24
N LEU A 60 7.84 -3.55 4.09
CA LEU A 60 6.44 -3.96 3.96
C LEU A 60 6.35 -5.38 3.40
N HIS A 61 5.31 -6.11 3.80
CA HIS A 61 4.92 -7.35 3.16
C HIS A 61 4.39 -7.09 1.74
N GLY A 62 3.60 -6.03 1.56
CA GLY A 62 3.06 -5.57 0.28
C GLY A 62 1.81 -6.32 -0.20
N ASP A 63 1.37 -7.32 0.56
CA ASP A 63 0.13 -8.08 0.34
C ASP A 63 -0.38 -8.66 1.68
N LEU A 64 -0.30 -7.87 2.77
CA LEU A 64 -0.60 -8.36 4.11
C LEU A 64 -2.10 -8.38 4.37
N TYR A 65 -2.69 -9.57 4.50
CA TYR A 65 -4.06 -9.76 4.98
C TYR A 65 -4.21 -11.17 5.57
N TYR A 66 -5.36 -11.45 6.20
CA TYR A 66 -5.59 -12.74 6.88
C TYR A 66 -5.26 -13.97 6.02
N GLY A 67 -5.54 -13.94 4.71
CA GLY A 67 -5.28 -15.07 3.81
C GLY A 67 -3.79 -15.35 3.57
N ASN A 68 -2.91 -14.38 3.80
CA ASN A 68 -1.45 -14.48 3.69
C ASN A 68 -0.77 -14.62 5.06
N THR A 69 -1.55 -14.98 6.09
CA THR A 69 -1.06 -15.23 7.45
C THR A 69 -1.51 -16.59 7.96
N ALA A 70 -0.69 -17.20 8.80
CA ALA A 70 -1.05 -18.40 9.53
C ALA A 70 -0.36 -18.41 10.91
N GLU A 71 -0.80 -19.31 11.77
CA GLU A 71 -0.18 -19.56 13.07
C GLU A 71 0.47 -20.95 13.07
N THR A 72 1.69 -21.01 13.58
CA THR A 72 2.45 -22.26 13.77
C THR A 72 2.73 -22.47 15.26
N ILE A 73 3.30 -23.62 15.62
CA ILE A 73 3.75 -23.87 17.00
C ILE A 73 4.80 -22.85 17.49
N ASP A 74 5.54 -22.24 16.57
CA ASP A 74 6.59 -21.26 16.86
C ASP A 74 6.08 -19.80 16.78
N GLY A 75 4.80 -19.59 16.44
CA GLY A 75 4.17 -18.28 16.35
C GLY A 75 3.64 -17.92 14.96
N PRO A 76 3.31 -16.64 14.72
CA PRO A 76 2.70 -16.18 13.48
C PRO A 76 3.70 -16.22 12.32
N VAL A 77 3.21 -16.63 11.15
CA VAL A 77 3.96 -16.64 9.89
C VAL A 77 3.20 -15.87 8.81
N MET A 78 3.96 -15.25 7.90
CA MET A 78 3.46 -14.50 6.76
C MET A 78 4.06 -15.10 5.48
N PHE A 79 3.28 -15.16 4.40
CA PHE A 79 3.69 -15.79 3.14
C PHE A 79 3.16 -15.02 1.91
N ASP A 80 3.73 -15.34 0.75
CA ASP A 80 3.46 -14.68 -0.54
C ASP A 80 3.70 -13.15 -0.55
N PRO A 81 4.90 -12.69 -0.17
CA PRO A 81 5.19 -11.26 -0.08
C PRO A 81 5.27 -10.59 -1.47
N GLY A 82 4.70 -9.39 -1.54
CA GLY A 82 4.89 -8.41 -2.60
C GLY A 82 5.77 -7.24 -2.14
N SER A 83 6.89 -7.54 -1.47
CA SER A 83 7.62 -6.59 -0.63
C SER A 83 8.08 -5.31 -1.32
N LEU A 84 8.04 -4.22 -0.54
CA LEU A 84 8.61 -2.92 -0.88
C LEU A 84 9.05 -2.19 0.39
N TYR A 85 9.80 -1.10 0.23
CA TYR A 85 9.99 -0.11 1.28
C TYR A 85 9.00 1.03 1.10
N GLY A 86 8.31 1.44 2.16
CA GLY A 86 7.26 2.44 2.04
C GLY A 86 6.65 2.89 3.37
N HIS A 87 5.53 3.61 3.26
CA HIS A 87 4.73 4.00 4.43
C HIS A 87 4.10 2.77 5.10
N HIS A 88 4.28 2.64 6.41
CA HIS A 88 3.81 1.47 7.18
C HIS A 88 2.30 1.20 7.02
N GLU A 89 1.49 2.23 6.83
CA GLU A 89 0.04 2.09 6.60
C GLU A 89 -0.33 1.35 5.29
N PHE A 90 0.59 1.17 4.35
CA PHE A 90 0.31 0.44 3.11
C PHE A 90 -0.18 -0.99 3.39
N ASP A 91 0.47 -1.72 4.30
CA ASP A 91 0.04 -3.05 4.73
C ASP A 91 -1.26 -3.00 5.58
N CYS A 92 -1.49 -1.89 6.28
CA CYS A 92 -2.72 -1.69 7.05
C CYS A 92 -3.95 -1.58 6.15
N VAL A 93 -3.83 -0.89 5.02
CA VAL A 93 -4.92 -0.74 4.06
C VAL A 93 -5.25 -2.06 3.38
N ILE A 94 -4.24 -2.86 3.01
CA ILE A 94 -4.45 -4.17 2.37
C ILE A 94 -5.18 -5.12 3.31
N SER A 95 -4.73 -5.20 4.56
CA SER A 95 -5.36 -6.08 5.56
C SER A 95 -6.80 -5.69 5.86
N THR A 96 -7.10 -4.40 6.01
CA THR A 96 -8.48 -3.95 6.25
C THR A 96 -9.40 -4.16 5.04
N THR A 97 -8.89 -4.12 3.81
CA THR A 97 -9.68 -4.27 2.57
C THR A 97 -9.89 -5.74 2.18
N CYS A 98 -8.90 -6.61 2.42
CA CYS A 98 -8.91 -8.02 1.98
C CYS A 98 -9.23 -9.02 3.10
N GLY A 99 -9.44 -8.56 4.34
CA GLY A 99 -9.79 -9.39 5.49
C GLY A 99 -9.09 -8.90 6.74
N SER A 100 -9.81 -8.10 7.54
CA SER A 100 -9.23 -7.38 8.68
C SER A 100 -8.74 -8.32 9.77
N PHE A 101 -7.59 -7.99 10.35
CA PHE A 101 -7.18 -8.51 11.65
C PHE A 101 -8.11 -8.00 12.76
N SER A 102 -8.04 -8.66 13.92
CA SER A 102 -8.85 -8.29 15.08
C SER A 102 -8.46 -6.92 15.62
N SER A 103 -9.35 -6.30 16.40
CA SER A 103 -9.09 -5.02 17.07
C SER A 103 -7.86 -5.04 17.98
N GLU A 104 -7.56 -6.19 18.58
CA GLU A 104 -6.42 -6.38 19.47
C GLU A 104 -5.10 -6.28 18.71
N VAL A 105 -5.03 -6.84 17.49
CA VAL A 105 -3.84 -6.72 16.62
C VAL A 105 -3.57 -5.27 16.27
N TRP A 106 -4.61 -4.51 15.89
CA TRP A 106 -4.46 -3.10 15.58
C TRP A 106 -4.04 -2.26 16.78
N LYS A 107 -4.62 -2.55 17.95
CA LYS A 107 -4.22 -1.89 19.19
C LYS A 107 -2.74 -2.09 19.49
N GLU A 108 -2.27 -3.34 19.47
CA GLU A 108 -0.87 -3.67 19.74
C GLU A 108 0.08 -3.06 18.68
N TYR A 109 -0.34 -3.04 17.41
CA TYR A 109 0.41 -2.41 16.33
C TYR A 109 0.66 -0.92 16.60
N TYR A 110 -0.39 -0.16 16.94
CA TYR A 110 -0.25 1.27 17.21
C TYR A 110 0.47 1.57 18.53
N GLU A 111 0.40 0.68 19.53
CA GLU A 111 1.17 0.81 20.77
C GLU A 111 2.69 0.66 20.54
N ARG A 112 3.09 -0.13 19.54
CA ARG A 112 4.51 -0.36 19.18
C ARG A 112 5.02 0.53 18.06
N LEU A 113 4.16 1.36 17.48
CA LEU A 113 4.54 2.29 16.41
C LEU A 113 5.36 3.44 17.04
N HIS A 114 6.65 3.49 16.74
CA HIS A 114 7.62 4.48 17.25
C HIS A 114 8.46 5.13 16.14
#